data_AF-A0A3B8QMU2-F1
#
_entry.id   AF-A0A3B8QMU2-F1
#
_cell.length_a   1.000
_cell.length_b   1.000
_cell.length_c   1.000
_cell.angle_alpha   90.00
_cell.angle_beta   90.00
_cell.angle_gamma   90.00
#
_symmetry.space_group_name_H-M   'P 1'
#
loop_
_entity.id
_entity.type
_entity.pdbx_description
1 polymer ?
#
loop_
_entity_poly.entity_id
_entity_poly.type
_entity_poly.pdbx_seq_one_letter_code
_entity_poly.pdbx_strand_id
1 'polypeptide(L)'
;MMTATIMRRTKDSPSSLLDRDSLVLKRYSLERTSLGSNVMKNIIQRNCRKNSQFIGSLQMTMLVSACGGGGGEGNSFVDDVNVNTSTTTFLRSGDVRNVSNSGDIIIDATSFGLAWDVSKSNIVNYSISTGTYGERWDNATHALNSLDAAMGQLEYYTKLDTNYLGYFDSPKAAADAGSLINLSIDRYTFDPYAYAYSPSQFDYYEQGDIYFTATTQSALSNAYGGGIAFYALLHELGHSIGLKHSKDATLTNPSYYQSYLGQFDQSIYTVMSYNASLNSYLYEFDPQSYMIFDVYVLQALYGANPTTNAGDDTWALSSKEVYQTIYDASGNDTLNLRQFEQGAQVVLGDASITGSNISAGYVTSFANGLNAMPTTIHWLVGDFENVSGSNYSDVIESNSLVNIINGAGGDDLVISSAVGNDTISLGAGNDTLHIYTHGQQVTVTDFSVGTDKYLVFDASVDYISEGDYTITQVGDDVVISASDGTEVLFENTDVPQRYFTGDFDNYSDEFVYYDTGKMTFELSITGFNYFDLIVADVTSGTNDLKYAITYTNIETEDPRFVSNSYNDFDWIDAEFSSTAVRNGRETLVIQDIGLSDLDLTNNATYIGFYVANENYWVGEDFMLVALADNTFIV
;
A
#
# COMPACT_ATOMS: atom_id res chain seq x y z
N MET A 1 -22.25 41.16 15.11
CA MET A 1 -21.98 42.53 15.59
C MET A 1 -20.58 42.53 16.17
N MET A 2 -19.69 43.40 15.65
CA MET A 2 -18.45 43.91 16.28
C MET A 2 -17.35 42.90 16.66
N THR A 3 -16.04 43.12 16.57
CA THR A 3 -15.12 44.08 15.92
C THR A 3 -13.71 43.48 16.13
N ALA A 4 -12.78 43.77 15.21
CA ALA A 4 -11.36 43.41 15.25
C ALA A 4 -10.62 43.79 16.55
N THR A 5 -9.55 43.03 16.86
CA THR A 5 -8.41 43.53 17.65
C THR A 5 -7.11 43.31 16.88
N ILE A 6 -6.45 44.43 16.57
CA ILE A 6 -5.08 44.54 16.09
C ILE A 6 -4.14 44.44 17.29
N MET A 7 -3.04 43.68 17.19
CA MET A 7 -1.82 44.02 17.91
C MET A 7 -0.61 43.99 16.99
N ARG A 8 0.09 45.12 17.00
CA ARG A 8 1.28 45.48 16.23
C ARG A 8 2.46 45.39 17.21
N ARG A 9 3.56 44.73 16.85
CA ARG A 9 4.89 45.08 17.39
C ARG A 9 5.95 45.06 16.29
N THR A 10 6.69 46.16 16.30
CA THR A 10 7.79 46.62 15.47
C THR A 10 9.05 45.77 15.69
N LYS A 11 9.73 45.35 14.61
CA LYS A 11 10.92 45.97 14.01
C LYS A 11 12.16 45.93 14.93
N ASP A 12 13.08 45.03 14.61
CA ASP A 12 14.52 45.28 14.71
C ASP A 12 15.24 44.40 13.66
N SER A 13 15.95 45.07 12.76
CA SER A 13 17.03 44.50 11.95
C SER A 13 18.32 45.08 12.51
N PRO A 14 19.43 44.34 12.44
CA PRO A 14 20.56 44.91 11.74
C PRO A 14 21.21 43.95 10.73
N SER A 15 21.94 44.60 9.85
CA SER A 15 22.53 44.20 8.59
C SER A 15 23.82 43.39 8.68
N SER A 16 24.10 42.73 7.54
CA SER A 16 25.40 42.56 6.85
C SER A 16 26.48 41.66 7.46
N LEU A 17 26.87 40.65 6.65
CA LEU A 17 28.22 40.28 6.19
C LEU A 17 28.03 39.07 5.25
N LEU A 18 27.90 39.23 3.93
CA LEU A 18 29.00 39.12 2.96
C LEU A 18 30.07 38.11 3.39
N ASP A 19 29.99 36.90 2.85
CA ASP A 19 31.20 36.27 2.31
C ASP A 19 30.91 35.63 0.95
N ARG A 20 31.85 35.85 0.04
CA ARG A 20 31.88 35.43 -1.35
C ARG A 20 32.83 34.24 -1.48
N ASP A 21 32.76 33.59 -2.65
CA ASP A 21 33.65 32.56 -3.20
C ASP A 21 33.10 31.13 -2.99
N SER A 22 32.88 30.29 -4.00
CA SER A 22 33.21 30.35 -5.42
C SER A 22 32.41 29.26 -6.17
N LEU A 23 31.60 29.64 -7.15
CA LEU A 23 30.91 28.71 -8.06
C LEU A 23 31.53 28.88 -9.45
N VAL A 24 32.41 27.95 -9.81
CA VAL A 24 33.08 27.90 -11.11
C VAL A 24 32.08 27.45 -12.17
N LEU A 25 31.43 28.42 -12.83
CA LEU A 25 30.70 28.23 -14.08
C LEU A 25 31.69 28.00 -15.22
N LYS A 26 31.82 26.75 -15.69
CA LYS A 26 32.38 26.47 -17.02
C LYS A 26 31.31 26.76 -18.07
N ARG A 27 31.42 27.94 -18.69
CA ARG A 27 30.79 28.25 -19.98
C ARG A 27 31.36 27.31 -21.05
N TYR A 28 30.49 26.62 -21.78
CA TYR A 28 30.80 26.23 -23.16
C TYR A 28 29.96 27.08 -24.10
N SER A 29 30.68 27.75 -25.00
CA SER A 29 30.23 28.65 -26.03
C SER A 29 29.49 27.93 -27.15
N LEU A 30 28.37 28.52 -27.57
CA LEU A 30 27.73 28.28 -28.86
C LEU A 30 28.73 28.58 -30.00
N GLU A 31 29.05 27.57 -30.81
CA GLU A 31 29.50 27.77 -32.18
C GLU A 31 28.41 27.29 -33.14
N ARG A 32 27.80 28.25 -33.86
CA ARG A 32 27.03 28.00 -35.07
C ARG A 32 27.98 27.47 -36.14
N THR A 33 27.76 26.24 -36.60
CA THR A 33 28.22 25.79 -37.91
C THR A 33 27.05 25.19 -38.69
N SER A 34 26.92 25.66 -39.92
CA SER A 34 25.87 25.33 -40.89
C SER A 34 26.13 23.97 -41.56
N LEU A 35 25.20 23.03 -41.45
CA LEU A 35 25.08 21.81 -42.28
C LEU A 35 23.56 21.53 -42.36
N GLY A 36 22.89 21.59 -43.52
CA GLY A 36 23.17 20.82 -44.73
C GLY A 36 22.28 19.56 -44.69
N SER A 37 21.19 19.54 -45.48
CA SER A 37 20.25 18.42 -45.58
C SER A 37 20.99 17.13 -45.97
N ASN A 38 21.12 16.17 -45.04
CA ASN A 38 21.27 14.71 -45.26
C ASN A 38 21.98 14.00 -44.09
N VAL A 39 21.37 13.94 -42.90
CA VAL A 39 21.75 12.94 -41.87
C VAL A 39 20.49 12.43 -41.16
N MET A 40 19.75 11.56 -41.83
CA MET A 40 18.61 10.82 -41.25
C MET A 40 18.68 9.35 -41.64
N LYS A 41 19.84 8.70 -41.43
CA LYS A 41 19.97 7.27 -41.77
C LYS A 41 20.98 6.41 -41.03
N ASN A 42 21.60 6.81 -39.92
CA ASN A 42 22.54 5.92 -39.21
C ASN A 42 22.61 6.13 -37.68
N ILE A 43 21.49 5.97 -36.97
CA ILE A 43 21.47 5.63 -35.53
C ILE A 43 20.34 4.62 -35.28
N ILE A 44 20.40 3.46 -35.94
CA ILE A 44 19.66 2.25 -35.54
C ILE A 44 20.64 1.09 -35.74
N GLN A 45 21.60 0.95 -34.82
CA GLN A 45 22.40 -0.26 -34.57
C GLN A 45 23.56 0.10 -33.63
N ARG A 46 23.24 0.22 -32.33
CA ARG A 46 24.12 -0.05 -31.16
C ARG A 46 23.43 0.50 -29.92
N ASN A 47 22.65 -0.36 -29.26
CA ASN A 47 22.54 -0.50 -27.80
C ASN A 47 21.36 -1.43 -27.42
N CYS A 48 21.27 -2.61 -28.04
CA CYS A 48 20.53 -3.72 -27.44
C CYS A 48 21.49 -4.47 -26.51
N ARG A 49 21.53 -4.06 -25.24
CA ARG A 49 21.81 -4.91 -24.06
C ARG A 49 21.74 -4.03 -22.82
N LYS A 50 20.82 -4.43 -21.91
CA LYS A 50 20.49 -3.91 -20.58
C LYS A 50 19.26 -2.99 -20.53
N ASN A 51 18.34 -3.40 -19.65
CA ASN A 51 17.07 -2.81 -19.23
C ASN A 51 15.88 -3.10 -20.15
N SER A 52 15.23 -4.24 -19.90
CA SER A 52 13.85 -4.53 -20.29
C SER A 52 12.91 -3.82 -19.31
N GLN A 53 12.36 -2.69 -19.71
CA GLN A 53 11.13 -2.10 -19.16
C GLN A 53 10.33 -1.56 -20.35
N PHE A 54 9.03 -1.88 -20.36
CA PHE A 54 7.95 -1.28 -21.13
C PHE A 54 8.22 -0.90 -22.60
N ILE A 55 7.73 -1.72 -23.53
CA ILE A 55 7.30 -1.25 -24.85
C ILE A 55 5.98 -1.96 -25.19
N GLY A 56 4.87 -1.25 -25.00
CA GLY A 56 3.56 -1.61 -25.54
C GLY A 56 3.63 -1.72 -27.06
N SER A 57 2.94 -2.72 -27.62
CA SER A 57 2.95 -3.02 -29.04
C SER A 57 2.29 -1.90 -29.85
N LEU A 58 3.09 -1.19 -30.65
CA LEU A 58 2.62 -0.20 -31.61
C LEU A 58 1.91 -0.91 -32.79
N GLN A 59 0.58 -0.96 -32.80
CA GLN A 59 -0.18 -1.30 -34.01
C GLN A 59 -0.33 -0.04 -34.88
N MET A 60 0.43 0.00 -35.99
CA MET A 60 0.38 1.08 -36.97
C MET A 60 -0.82 0.88 -37.92
N THR A 61 -1.90 1.62 -37.71
CA THR A 61 -3.02 1.68 -38.67
C THR A 61 -2.69 2.68 -39.78
N MET A 62 -2.52 2.21 -41.02
CA MET A 62 -2.32 3.07 -42.19
C MET A 62 -3.65 3.67 -42.68
N LEU A 63 -3.81 4.99 -42.57
CA LEU A 63 -4.87 5.75 -43.23
C LEU A 63 -4.47 6.03 -44.69
N VAL A 64 -5.21 5.44 -45.64
CA VAL A 64 -5.07 5.73 -47.07
C VAL A 64 -5.89 6.99 -47.38
N SER A 65 -5.23 8.07 -47.77
CA SER A 65 -5.91 9.26 -48.30
C SER A 65 -6.31 9.04 -49.76
N ALA A 66 -7.62 8.98 -50.02
CA ALA A 66 -8.15 8.98 -51.37
C ALA A 66 -8.33 10.42 -51.86
N CYS A 67 -7.44 10.84 -52.76
CA CYS A 67 -7.60 12.05 -53.57
C CYS A 67 -8.58 11.74 -54.72
N GLY A 68 -9.76 12.37 -54.71
CA GLY A 68 -10.80 12.14 -55.73
C GLY A 68 -11.00 13.36 -56.61
N GLY A 69 -10.46 13.32 -57.84
CA GLY A 69 -10.80 14.23 -58.93
C GLY A 69 -11.37 13.48 -60.14
N GLY A 70 -12.49 13.99 -60.68
CA GLY A 70 -12.83 13.95 -62.11
C GLY A 70 -13.40 12.66 -62.74
N GLY A 71 -14.73 12.64 -62.92
CA GLY A 71 -15.45 12.40 -64.20
C GLY A 71 -15.30 11.08 -64.97
N GLY A 72 -16.42 10.37 -65.17
CA GLY A 72 -16.61 9.40 -66.26
C GLY A 72 -17.81 8.46 -66.04
N GLU A 73 -18.84 8.57 -66.86
CA GLU A 73 -20.00 7.66 -66.92
C GLU A 73 -19.63 6.26 -67.45
N GLY A 74 -20.22 5.19 -66.90
CA GLY A 74 -20.24 3.88 -67.54
C GLY A 74 -20.45 2.66 -66.64
N ASN A 75 -21.70 2.19 -66.56
CA ASN A 75 -22.17 0.82 -66.29
C ASN A 75 -21.68 0.01 -65.07
N SER A 76 -22.60 -0.11 -64.11
CA SER A 76 -23.00 -1.32 -63.36
C SER A 76 -22.03 -2.53 -63.30
N PHE A 77 -21.35 -2.63 -62.16
CA PHE A 77 -21.14 -3.90 -61.46
C PHE A 77 -21.49 -3.65 -60.00
N VAL A 78 -22.58 -4.27 -59.53
CA VAL A 78 -22.91 -4.35 -58.11
C VAL A 78 -22.09 -5.50 -57.57
N ASP A 79 -20.89 -5.21 -57.06
CA ASP A 79 -20.30 -6.02 -56.02
C ASP A 79 -20.82 -5.44 -54.70
N ASP A 80 -21.66 -6.20 -54.01
CA ASP A 80 -21.97 -5.97 -52.59
C ASP A 80 -20.66 -6.17 -51.80
N VAL A 81 -19.80 -5.15 -51.83
CA VAL A 81 -18.78 -5.00 -50.80
C VAL A 81 -19.55 -4.66 -49.54
N ASN A 82 -19.79 -5.68 -48.71
CA ASN A 82 -20.05 -5.50 -47.29
C ASN A 82 -18.80 -4.82 -46.71
N VAL A 83 -18.72 -3.49 -46.84
CA VAL A 83 -17.83 -2.69 -46.04
C VAL A 83 -18.41 -2.79 -44.64
N ASN A 84 -17.93 -3.76 -43.90
CA ASN A 84 -18.12 -3.80 -42.46
C ASN A 84 -17.30 -2.62 -41.91
N THR A 85 -17.83 -1.40 -42.03
CA THR A 85 -17.36 -0.25 -41.27
C THR A 85 -17.75 -0.57 -39.83
N SER A 86 -16.94 -1.37 -39.16
CA SER A 86 -16.87 -1.34 -37.71
C SER A 86 -16.41 0.08 -37.38
N THR A 87 -17.37 0.98 -37.21
CA THR A 87 -17.12 2.24 -36.53
C THR A 87 -16.79 1.83 -35.11
N THR A 88 -15.51 1.82 -34.76
CA THR A 88 -15.09 1.73 -33.36
C THR A 88 -15.81 2.84 -32.61
N THR A 89 -16.76 2.47 -31.76
CA THR A 89 -17.45 3.41 -30.89
C THR A 89 -16.51 3.74 -29.73
N PHE A 90 -16.52 4.99 -29.29
CA PHE A 90 -15.71 5.50 -28.18
C PHE A 90 -16.63 6.26 -27.22
N LEU A 91 -16.21 6.38 -25.96
CA LEU A 91 -16.94 7.13 -24.95
C LEU A 91 -17.00 8.62 -25.31
N ARG A 92 -18.16 9.24 -25.08
CA ARG A 92 -18.40 10.67 -25.34
C ARG A 92 -18.89 11.38 -24.09
N SER A 93 -18.79 12.71 -24.08
CA SER A 93 -19.46 13.52 -23.06
C SER A 93 -20.94 13.15 -22.99
N GLY A 94 -21.46 12.99 -21.76
CA GLY A 94 -22.81 12.52 -21.49
C GLY A 94 -23.01 11.00 -21.48
N ASP A 95 -22.03 10.18 -21.93
CA ASP A 95 -22.05 8.72 -21.74
C ASP A 95 -21.71 8.38 -20.28
N VAL A 96 -22.60 8.73 -19.35
CA VAL A 96 -22.39 8.62 -17.90
C VAL A 96 -23.44 7.73 -17.27
N ARG A 97 -23.02 6.87 -16.33
CA ARG A 97 -23.89 6.01 -15.52
C ARG A 97 -23.83 6.39 -14.05
N ASN A 98 -24.92 6.11 -13.33
CA ASN A 98 -24.97 6.26 -11.88
C ASN A 98 -24.41 5.01 -11.21
N VAL A 99 -23.52 5.22 -10.24
CA VAL A 99 -22.84 4.20 -9.43
C VAL A 99 -22.93 4.50 -7.93
N SER A 100 -23.85 5.40 -7.53
CA SER A 100 -24.09 5.73 -6.12
C SER A 100 -24.74 4.59 -5.35
N ASN A 101 -24.47 4.53 -4.04
CA ASN A 101 -25.02 3.53 -3.12
C ASN A 101 -24.76 2.10 -3.62
N SER A 102 -23.52 1.84 -4.02
CA SER A 102 -23.07 0.53 -4.48
C SER A 102 -23.23 -0.55 -3.41
N GLY A 103 -23.32 -0.15 -2.13
CA GLY A 103 -23.32 -1.06 -0.99
C GLY A 103 -21.92 -1.39 -0.48
N ASP A 104 -20.89 -0.88 -1.17
CA ASP A 104 -19.50 -0.95 -0.76
C ASP A 104 -19.05 0.42 -0.24
N ILE A 105 -18.55 0.42 1.01
CA ILE A 105 -18.22 1.64 1.73
C ILE A 105 -17.03 2.39 1.11
N ILE A 106 -16.06 1.68 0.51
CA ILE A 106 -14.89 2.29 -0.12
C ILE A 106 -15.29 2.90 -1.47
N ILE A 107 -16.07 2.18 -2.28
CA ILE A 107 -16.59 2.69 -3.57
C ILE A 107 -17.44 3.93 -3.34
N ASP A 108 -18.36 3.88 -2.37
CA ASP A 108 -19.25 4.98 -2.08
C ASP A 108 -18.48 6.17 -1.49
N ALA A 109 -17.47 5.95 -0.64
CA ALA A 109 -16.67 7.01 -0.05
C ALA A 109 -15.63 7.64 -1.00
N THR A 110 -15.22 6.95 -2.07
CA THR A 110 -14.15 7.42 -2.98
C THR A 110 -14.68 7.92 -4.32
N SER A 111 -15.87 7.51 -4.76
CA SER A 111 -16.43 7.94 -6.05
C SER A 111 -17.41 9.12 -5.92
N PHE A 112 -17.58 9.89 -6.99
CA PHE A 112 -18.63 10.91 -7.10
C PHE A 112 -20.05 10.31 -7.15
N GLY A 113 -20.19 8.99 -7.31
CA GLY A 113 -21.46 8.33 -7.62
C GLY A 113 -21.84 8.37 -9.12
N LEU A 114 -20.93 8.87 -9.97
CA LEU A 114 -21.04 8.89 -11.42
C LEU A 114 -19.73 8.37 -12.04
N ALA A 115 -19.86 7.62 -13.14
CA ALA A 115 -18.74 7.08 -13.91
C ALA A 115 -19.09 7.04 -15.40
N TRP A 116 -18.08 6.96 -16.27
CA TRP A 116 -18.33 6.76 -17.70
C TRP A 116 -19.04 5.42 -17.96
N ASP A 117 -20.02 5.41 -18.86
CA ASP A 117 -20.85 4.25 -19.16
C ASP A 117 -20.15 3.31 -20.15
N VAL A 118 -19.34 2.40 -19.61
CA VAL A 118 -18.61 1.40 -20.40
C VAL A 118 -19.50 0.43 -21.20
N SER A 119 -20.82 0.45 -21.02
CA SER A 119 -21.74 -0.26 -21.91
C SER A 119 -21.83 0.36 -23.31
N LYS A 120 -21.39 1.61 -23.47
CA LYS A 120 -21.32 2.32 -24.77
C LYS A 120 -20.03 2.02 -25.52
N SER A 121 -18.92 2.04 -24.80
CA SER A 121 -17.58 1.70 -25.26
C SER A 121 -16.64 1.68 -24.06
N ASN A 122 -15.52 0.98 -24.16
CA ASN A 122 -14.41 1.07 -23.22
C ASN A 122 -13.28 2.00 -23.71
N ILE A 123 -13.40 2.60 -24.90
CA ILE A 123 -12.36 3.45 -25.49
C ILE A 123 -12.50 4.89 -24.99
N VAL A 124 -11.49 5.39 -24.29
CA VAL A 124 -11.31 6.77 -23.86
C VAL A 124 -10.40 7.49 -24.85
N ASN A 125 -10.98 8.39 -25.64
CA ASN A 125 -10.20 9.29 -26.46
C ASN A 125 -9.62 10.41 -25.58
N TYR A 126 -8.31 10.66 -25.68
CA TYR A 126 -7.66 11.75 -24.97
C TYR A 126 -6.84 12.65 -25.89
N SER A 127 -6.58 13.87 -25.44
CA SER A 127 -5.82 14.86 -26.19
C SER A 127 -5.11 15.87 -25.29
N ILE A 128 -4.26 16.68 -25.91
CA ILE A 128 -3.79 17.93 -25.31
C ILE A 128 -4.30 19.11 -26.15
N SER A 129 -4.45 20.29 -25.57
CA SER A 129 -4.77 21.51 -26.31
C SER A 129 -4.04 22.74 -25.77
N THR A 130 -4.02 23.83 -26.54
CA THR A 130 -3.83 25.16 -25.94
C THR A 130 -5.00 25.52 -25.04
N GLY A 131 -4.83 26.55 -24.20
CA GLY A 131 -5.91 27.07 -23.38
C GLY A 131 -6.98 27.81 -24.19
N THR A 132 -8.12 28.06 -23.55
CA THR A 132 -9.31 28.68 -24.15
C THR A 132 -9.06 30.08 -24.72
N TYR A 133 -8.10 30.82 -24.17
CA TYR A 133 -7.76 32.18 -24.59
C TYR A 133 -6.39 32.28 -25.28
N GLY A 134 -5.85 31.16 -25.74
CA GLY A 134 -4.58 31.10 -26.50
C GLY A 134 -3.34 30.92 -25.63
N GLU A 135 -3.51 30.49 -24.38
CA GLU A 135 -2.45 30.02 -23.48
C GLU A 135 -1.70 28.86 -24.13
N ARG A 136 -0.38 28.81 -23.96
CA ARG A 136 0.47 27.82 -24.61
C ARG A 136 1.34 27.11 -23.60
N TRP A 137 1.54 25.81 -23.84
CA TRP A 137 2.48 25.01 -23.08
C TRP A 137 3.89 25.56 -23.24
N ASP A 138 4.63 25.62 -22.13
CA ASP A 138 6.07 25.85 -22.15
C ASP A 138 6.77 24.69 -22.86
N ASN A 139 6.25 23.47 -22.64
CA ASN A 139 6.71 22.27 -23.32
C ASN A 139 5.57 21.25 -23.50
N ALA A 140 4.86 21.36 -24.62
CA ALA A 140 3.72 20.49 -24.96
C ALA A 140 4.12 19.00 -25.05
N THR A 141 5.37 18.69 -25.41
CA THR A 141 5.83 17.29 -25.49
C THR A 141 5.90 16.66 -24.11
N HIS A 142 6.36 17.40 -23.10
CA HIS A 142 6.41 16.87 -21.75
C HIS A 142 5.01 16.74 -21.14
N ALA A 143 4.13 17.72 -21.35
CA ALA A 143 2.73 17.62 -20.93
C ALA A 143 2.05 16.38 -21.54
N LEU A 144 2.25 16.13 -22.84
CA LEU A 144 1.76 14.94 -23.51
C LEU A 144 2.33 13.67 -22.87
N ASN A 145 3.64 13.56 -22.73
CA ASN A 145 4.23 12.33 -22.20
C ASN A 145 3.80 12.04 -20.74
N SER A 146 3.57 13.08 -19.92
CA SER A 146 3.03 12.91 -18.57
C SER A 146 1.56 12.46 -18.60
N LEU A 147 0.74 13.04 -19.49
CA LEU A 147 -0.63 12.57 -19.70
C LEU A 147 -0.67 11.13 -20.21
N ASP A 148 0.18 10.79 -21.17
CA ASP A 148 0.29 9.44 -21.75
C ASP A 148 0.62 8.41 -20.66
N ALA A 149 1.57 8.72 -19.79
CA ALA A 149 1.90 7.87 -18.65
C ALA A 149 0.74 7.72 -17.65
N ALA A 150 -0.01 8.79 -17.37
CA ALA A 150 -1.18 8.74 -16.49
C ALA A 150 -2.35 7.96 -17.11
N MET A 151 -2.63 8.19 -18.40
CA MET A 151 -3.65 7.46 -19.17
C MET A 151 -3.31 5.97 -19.27
N GLY A 152 -2.03 5.63 -19.44
CA GLY A 152 -1.55 4.25 -19.44
C GLY A 152 -1.83 3.49 -18.13
N GLN A 153 -1.95 4.19 -16.99
CA GLN A 153 -2.37 3.55 -15.74
C GLN A 153 -3.83 3.11 -15.76
N LEU A 154 -4.71 3.80 -16.48
CA LEU A 154 -6.10 3.37 -16.65
C LEU A 154 -6.17 2.05 -17.42
N GLU A 155 -5.39 1.91 -18.50
CA GLU A 155 -5.27 0.63 -19.22
C GLU A 155 -4.63 -0.43 -18.34
N TYR A 156 -3.59 -0.08 -17.57
CA TYR A 156 -2.88 -1.02 -16.71
C TYR A 156 -3.81 -1.66 -15.67
N TYR A 157 -4.63 -0.87 -14.96
CA TYR A 157 -5.49 -1.36 -13.89
C TYR A 157 -6.89 -1.79 -14.35
N THR A 158 -7.41 -1.26 -15.47
CA THR A 158 -8.81 -1.41 -15.85
C THR A 158 -9.03 -1.89 -17.28
N LYS A 159 -10.26 -2.27 -17.65
CA LYS A 159 -10.64 -2.65 -19.02
C LYS A 159 -10.81 -1.46 -19.98
N LEU A 160 -10.49 -0.24 -19.55
CA LEU A 160 -10.49 0.91 -20.44
C LEU A 160 -9.34 0.78 -21.44
N ASP A 161 -9.61 1.12 -22.69
CA ASP A 161 -8.61 1.34 -23.73
C ASP A 161 -8.47 2.84 -23.94
N THR A 162 -7.27 3.32 -24.27
CA THR A 162 -7.02 4.74 -24.49
C THR A 162 -6.59 5.00 -25.93
N ASN A 163 -6.97 6.16 -26.46
CA ASN A 163 -6.63 6.54 -27.83
C ASN A 163 -6.31 8.03 -27.93
N TYR A 164 -5.06 8.33 -28.27
CA TYR A 164 -4.60 9.71 -28.42
C TYR A 164 -5.07 10.34 -29.74
N LEU A 165 -5.81 11.45 -29.66
CA LEU A 165 -6.34 12.13 -30.83
C LEU A 165 -5.41 13.23 -31.40
N GLY A 166 -4.45 13.71 -30.62
CA GLY A 166 -3.52 14.74 -31.05
C GLY A 166 -3.54 16.02 -30.20
N TYR A 167 -3.00 17.09 -30.78
CA TYR A 167 -2.89 18.42 -30.18
C TYR A 167 -3.82 19.42 -30.88
N PHE A 168 -4.66 20.10 -30.10
CA PHE A 168 -5.71 21.00 -30.62
C PHE A 168 -5.52 22.47 -30.21
N ASP A 169 -6.10 23.38 -31.00
CA ASP A 169 -6.02 24.84 -30.78
C ASP A 169 -6.92 25.36 -29.65
N SER A 170 -7.78 24.52 -29.06
CA SER A 170 -8.56 24.84 -27.85
C SER A 170 -9.21 23.58 -27.28
N PRO A 171 -9.65 23.58 -26.01
CA PRO A 171 -10.41 22.47 -25.44
C PRO A 171 -11.68 22.17 -26.24
N LYS A 172 -12.38 23.23 -26.69
CA LYS A 172 -13.57 23.08 -27.53
C LYS A 172 -13.29 22.36 -28.85
N ALA A 173 -12.16 22.65 -29.49
CA ALA A 173 -11.76 21.98 -30.73
C ALA A 173 -11.41 20.50 -30.49
N ALA A 174 -10.80 20.18 -29.35
CA ALA A 174 -10.55 18.80 -28.94
C ALA A 174 -11.86 18.03 -28.70
N ALA A 175 -12.81 18.62 -27.98
CA ALA A 175 -14.13 18.03 -27.75
C ALA A 175 -14.91 17.83 -29.08
N ASP A 176 -14.85 18.80 -30.00
CA ASP A 176 -15.46 18.67 -31.34
C ASP A 176 -14.84 17.53 -32.17
N ALA A 177 -13.56 17.20 -31.91
CA ALA A 177 -12.87 16.07 -32.52
C ALA A 177 -13.18 14.72 -31.81
N GLY A 178 -13.97 14.74 -30.73
CA GLY A 178 -14.36 13.56 -29.98
C GLY A 178 -13.40 13.16 -28.86
N SER A 179 -12.60 14.11 -28.34
CA SER A 179 -11.82 13.91 -27.12
C SER A 179 -12.75 13.87 -25.91
N LEU A 180 -12.57 12.86 -25.05
CA LEU A 180 -13.29 12.75 -23.78
C LEU A 180 -12.49 13.39 -22.64
N ILE A 181 -11.16 13.25 -22.67
CA ILE A 181 -10.26 13.81 -21.67
C ILE A 181 -9.24 14.68 -22.40
N ASN A 182 -9.33 15.99 -22.24
CA ASN A 182 -8.34 16.91 -22.78
C ASN A 182 -7.56 17.61 -21.65
N LEU A 183 -6.23 17.50 -21.72
CA LEU A 183 -5.34 18.29 -20.86
C LEU A 183 -5.06 19.66 -21.49
N SER A 184 -5.38 20.72 -20.75
CA SER A 184 -5.26 22.10 -21.19
C SER A 184 -4.69 23.03 -20.11
N ILE A 185 -4.60 24.30 -20.45
CA ILE A 185 -4.08 25.36 -19.59
C ILE A 185 -5.19 26.36 -19.31
N ASP A 186 -5.37 26.70 -18.04
CA ASP A 186 -6.15 27.87 -17.65
C ASP A 186 -5.23 29.09 -17.43
N ARG A 187 -5.66 30.27 -17.90
CA ARG A 187 -4.96 31.55 -17.68
C ARG A 187 -4.91 31.98 -16.24
N TYR A 188 -5.85 31.51 -15.42
CA TYR A 188 -5.97 31.97 -14.06
C TYR A 188 -4.92 31.31 -13.17
N THR A 189 -4.35 32.10 -12.26
CA THR A 189 -3.31 31.68 -11.30
C THR A 189 -3.88 31.57 -9.88
N PHE A 190 -5.17 31.29 -9.73
CA PHE A 190 -5.73 31.05 -8.39
C PHE A 190 -5.40 29.63 -7.95
N ASP A 191 -5.23 29.47 -6.64
CA ASP A 191 -5.16 28.16 -5.97
C ASP A 191 -6.46 27.41 -6.28
N PRO A 192 -6.44 26.32 -7.09
CA PRO A 192 -5.51 25.19 -6.98
C PRO A 192 -4.39 25.07 -8.04
N TYR A 193 -3.45 24.15 -7.79
CA TYR A 193 -2.32 23.79 -8.67
C TYR A 193 -2.78 23.27 -10.05
N ALA A 194 -3.88 22.53 -10.09
CA ALA A 194 -4.62 22.06 -11.24
C ALA A 194 -6.08 21.82 -10.83
N TYR A 195 -6.97 21.55 -11.79
CA TYR A 195 -8.34 21.10 -11.53
C TYR A 195 -8.87 20.26 -12.70
N ALA A 196 -9.89 19.44 -12.46
CA ALA A 196 -10.59 18.68 -13.48
C ALA A 196 -12.12 18.76 -13.37
N TYR A 197 -12.79 18.43 -14.47
CA TYR A 197 -14.23 18.22 -14.49
C TYR A 197 -14.57 16.74 -14.42
N SER A 198 -15.38 16.35 -13.45
CA SER A 198 -15.83 14.97 -13.29
C SER A 198 -16.93 14.57 -14.28
N PRO A 199 -17.18 13.26 -14.47
CA PRO A 199 -18.34 12.77 -15.22
C PRO A 199 -19.64 13.37 -14.67
N SER A 200 -20.52 13.82 -15.56
CA SER A 200 -21.74 14.54 -15.18
C SER A 200 -22.92 14.16 -16.08
N GLN A 201 -24.12 14.20 -15.49
CA GLN A 201 -25.37 13.98 -16.23
C GLN A 201 -25.71 15.15 -17.17
N PHE A 202 -25.03 16.29 -17.04
CA PHE A 202 -25.19 17.44 -17.91
C PHE A 202 -24.11 17.47 -18.98
N ASP A 203 -24.50 17.31 -20.24
CA ASP A 203 -23.62 17.35 -21.41
C ASP A 203 -23.00 18.75 -21.58
N TYR A 204 -21.77 18.91 -21.09
CA TYR A 204 -20.87 20.03 -21.32
C TYR A 204 -19.61 19.51 -22.00
N TYR A 205 -18.94 20.32 -22.81
CA TYR A 205 -17.80 19.82 -23.59
C TYR A 205 -16.52 19.70 -22.76
N GLU A 206 -16.44 20.42 -21.63
CA GLU A 206 -15.32 20.37 -20.68
C GLU A 206 -15.38 19.15 -19.76
N GLN A 207 -16.42 18.33 -19.84
CA GLN A 207 -16.61 17.17 -18.96
C GLN A 207 -15.47 16.17 -19.19
N GLY A 208 -14.71 15.83 -18.14
CA GLY A 208 -13.50 15.01 -18.24
C GLY A 208 -12.20 15.80 -18.53
N ASP A 209 -12.26 17.10 -18.80
CA ASP A 209 -11.07 17.90 -19.09
C ASP A 209 -10.28 18.24 -17.82
N ILE A 210 -8.96 18.30 -17.98
CA ILE A 210 -7.98 18.64 -16.95
C ILE A 210 -7.32 19.97 -17.30
N TYR A 211 -7.16 20.85 -16.31
CA TYR A 211 -6.54 22.16 -16.47
C TYR A 211 -5.40 22.35 -15.47
N PHE A 212 -4.20 22.58 -15.99
CA PHE A 212 -3.11 23.13 -15.20
C PHE A 212 -3.11 24.66 -15.31
N THR A 213 -2.74 25.35 -14.24
CA THR A 213 -2.60 26.81 -14.31
C THR A 213 -1.41 27.20 -15.16
N ALA A 214 -1.47 28.40 -15.77
CA ALA A 214 -0.34 28.97 -16.50
C ALA A 214 0.96 29.03 -15.69
N THR A 215 0.88 29.07 -14.35
CA THR A 215 2.04 29.09 -13.44
C THR A 215 2.58 27.73 -13.04
N THR A 216 1.79 26.66 -13.15
CA THR A 216 2.15 25.30 -12.69
C THR A 216 2.44 24.35 -13.84
N GLN A 217 1.99 24.66 -15.07
CA GLN A 217 2.17 23.80 -16.25
C GLN A 217 3.63 23.43 -16.57
N SER A 218 4.60 24.26 -16.18
CA SER A 218 6.02 23.96 -16.35
C SER A 218 6.51 22.80 -15.48
N ALA A 219 5.84 22.49 -14.37
CA ALA A 219 6.25 21.42 -13.47
C ALA A 219 6.06 20.01 -14.07
N LEU A 220 5.16 19.87 -15.05
CA LEU A 220 5.01 18.63 -15.83
C LEU A 220 6.27 18.30 -16.65
N SER A 221 7.21 19.23 -16.82
CA SER A 221 8.45 18.96 -17.56
C SER A 221 9.43 18.03 -16.82
N ASN A 222 9.26 17.85 -15.51
CA ASN A 222 10.19 17.08 -14.65
C ASN A 222 9.53 15.85 -14.00
N ALA A 223 8.41 15.38 -14.53
CA ALA A 223 7.48 14.50 -13.81
C ALA A 223 7.43 13.05 -14.35
N TYR A 224 8.46 12.58 -15.04
CA TYR A 224 8.49 11.22 -15.60
C TYR A 224 8.58 10.17 -14.50
N GLY A 225 7.45 9.59 -14.12
CA GLY A 225 7.37 8.51 -13.15
C GLY A 225 7.47 8.97 -11.69
N GLY A 226 7.03 10.18 -11.36
CA GLY A 226 6.95 10.65 -9.97
C GLY A 226 6.96 12.16 -9.77
N GLY A 227 6.89 12.57 -8.50
CA GLY A 227 6.89 13.95 -8.04
C GLY A 227 5.54 14.66 -8.13
N ILE A 228 5.41 15.74 -7.38
CA ILE A 228 4.15 16.46 -7.10
C ILE A 228 3.31 16.82 -8.32
N ALA A 229 3.93 17.10 -9.47
CA ALA A 229 3.19 17.44 -10.70
C ALA A 229 2.55 16.21 -11.36
N PHE A 230 3.20 15.05 -11.30
CA PHE A 230 2.62 13.79 -11.77
C PHE A 230 1.54 13.31 -10.81
N TYR A 231 1.79 13.42 -9.50
CA TYR A 231 0.78 13.15 -8.48
C TYR A 231 -0.48 14.02 -8.67
N ALA A 232 -0.31 15.34 -8.85
CA ALA A 232 -1.42 16.23 -9.18
C ALA A 232 -2.14 15.83 -10.48
N LEU A 233 -1.40 15.40 -11.50
CA LEU A 233 -2.01 14.92 -12.74
C LEU A 233 -2.84 13.64 -12.54
N LEU A 234 -2.35 12.67 -11.75
CA LEU A 234 -3.11 11.46 -11.39
C LEU A 234 -4.36 11.81 -10.59
N HIS A 235 -4.27 12.77 -9.67
CA HIS A 235 -5.37 13.29 -8.88
C HIS A 235 -6.47 13.91 -9.78
N GLU A 236 -6.09 14.83 -10.67
CA GLU A 236 -7.03 15.46 -11.59
C GLU A 236 -7.60 14.48 -12.62
N LEU A 237 -6.78 13.54 -13.11
CA LEU A 237 -7.27 12.45 -13.93
C LEU A 237 -8.29 11.64 -13.13
N GLY A 238 -8.01 11.34 -11.86
CA GLY A 238 -8.91 10.70 -10.89
C GLY A 238 -10.31 11.33 -10.89
N HIS A 239 -10.39 12.64 -10.78
CA HIS A 239 -11.66 13.37 -10.94
C HIS A 239 -12.33 13.14 -12.29
N SER A 240 -11.56 13.22 -13.38
CA SER A 240 -12.03 13.04 -14.76
C SER A 240 -12.61 11.65 -15.04
N ILE A 241 -12.19 10.63 -14.29
CA ILE A 241 -12.75 9.25 -14.36
C ILE A 241 -13.62 8.90 -13.14
N GLY A 242 -14.04 9.87 -12.33
CA GLY A 242 -15.14 9.70 -11.36
C GLY A 242 -14.76 9.53 -9.89
N LEU A 243 -13.49 9.67 -9.52
CA LEU A 243 -13.04 9.68 -8.12
C LEU A 243 -13.20 11.09 -7.52
N LYS A 244 -13.52 11.19 -6.23
CA LYS A 244 -13.63 12.47 -5.50
C LYS A 244 -12.63 12.52 -4.35
N HIS A 245 -12.43 13.71 -3.80
CA HIS A 245 -11.62 13.84 -2.59
C HIS A 245 -12.19 12.97 -1.45
N SER A 246 -11.28 12.36 -0.70
CA SER A 246 -11.55 11.56 0.51
C SER A 246 -12.42 12.33 1.53
N LYS A 247 -12.15 13.62 1.73
CA LYS A 247 -12.85 14.48 2.70
C LYS A 247 -14.23 14.98 2.24
N ASP A 248 -14.48 14.97 0.94
CA ASP A 248 -15.69 15.57 0.36
C ASP A 248 -16.83 14.55 0.34
N ALA A 249 -18.07 15.03 0.48
CA ALA A 249 -19.27 14.24 0.27
C ALA A 249 -20.07 14.81 -0.90
N THR A 250 -20.82 13.96 -1.61
CA THR A 250 -21.81 14.39 -2.59
C THR A 250 -23.22 14.27 -2.00
N LEU A 251 -24.24 14.58 -2.80
CA LEU A 251 -25.64 14.37 -2.38
C LEU A 251 -25.96 12.89 -2.14
N THR A 252 -25.22 11.97 -2.78
CA THR A 252 -25.55 10.55 -2.83
C THR A 252 -24.43 9.65 -2.30
N ASN A 253 -23.22 10.17 -2.14
CA ASN A 253 -22.03 9.43 -1.72
C ASN A 253 -21.35 10.12 -0.52
N PRO A 254 -21.03 9.39 0.56
CA PRO A 254 -20.44 9.97 1.78
C PRO A 254 -18.95 10.30 1.62
N SER A 255 -18.36 11.00 2.58
CA SER A 255 -16.89 11.13 2.70
C SER A 255 -16.27 9.98 3.51
N TYR A 256 -14.94 9.89 3.56
CA TYR A 256 -14.21 8.92 4.38
C TYR A 256 -14.57 9.07 5.86
N TYR A 257 -14.63 10.30 6.37
CA TYR A 257 -15.01 10.60 7.75
C TYR A 257 -16.45 10.23 8.09
N GLN A 258 -17.36 10.32 7.11
CA GLN A 258 -18.75 9.87 7.28
C GLN A 258 -18.90 8.34 7.20
N SER A 259 -17.86 7.66 6.74
CA SER A 259 -17.85 6.23 6.45
C SER A 259 -16.90 5.44 7.35
N TYR A 260 -16.44 6.03 8.46
CA TYR A 260 -15.47 5.41 9.38
C TYR A 260 -14.13 5.02 8.71
N LEU A 261 -13.80 5.63 7.57
CA LEU A 261 -12.56 5.43 6.82
C LEU A 261 -11.57 6.61 7.01
N GLY A 262 -11.81 7.50 7.98
CA GLY A 262 -11.02 8.73 8.16
C GLY A 262 -9.53 8.49 8.40
N GLN A 263 -9.15 7.33 8.96
CA GLN A 263 -7.75 6.92 9.14
C GLN A 263 -7.01 6.66 7.81
N PHE A 264 -7.76 6.38 6.73
CA PHE A 264 -7.23 6.12 5.39
C PHE A 264 -7.22 7.37 4.50
N ASP A 265 -7.56 8.55 5.03
CA ASP A 265 -7.37 9.82 4.33
C ASP A 265 -5.89 10.21 4.30
N GLN A 266 -5.10 9.47 3.52
CA GLN A 266 -3.66 9.61 3.35
C GLN A 266 -3.25 9.25 1.92
N SER A 267 -2.21 9.92 1.40
CA SER A 267 -1.71 9.72 0.04
C SER A 267 -1.22 8.29 -0.27
N ILE A 268 -0.86 7.49 0.74
CA ILE A 268 -0.50 6.06 0.54
C ILE A 268 -1.71 5.17 0.22
N TYR A 269 -2.94 5.57 0.53
CA TYR A 269 -4.14 4.77 0.28
C TYR A 269 -4.92 5.26 -0.94
N THR A 270 -4.95 6.58 -1.15
CA THR A 270 -5.62 7.20 -2.29
C THR A 270 -4.91 8.47 -2.73
N VAL A 271 -4.73 8.64 -4.04
CA VAL A 271 -4.23 9.89 -4.63
C VAL A 271 -5.20 11.05 -4.44
N MET A 272 -6.45 10.78 -4.04
CA MET A 272 -7.48 11.80 -3.82
C MET A 272 -7.38 12.48 -2.44
N SER A 273 -6.43 12.07 -1.59
CA SER A 273 -6.18 12.68 -0.29
C SER A 273 -5.36 13.97 -0.41
N TYR A 274 -5.68 14.96 0.43
CA TYR A 274 -4.82 16.13 0.62
C TYR A 274 -3.76 15.93 1.73
N ASN A 275 -3.84 14.84 2.48
CA ASN A 275 -2.89 14.55 3.54
C ASN A 275 -1.75 13.72 2.95
N ALA A 276 -0.57 14.33 2.83
CA ALA A 276 0.63 13.61 2.46
C ALA A 276 1.10 12.76 3.65
N SER A 277 1.39 11.48 3.40
CA SER A 277 1.81 10.53 4.43
C SER A 277 3.19 10.85 5.01
N LEU A 278 4.05 11.52 4.23
CA LEU A 278 5.32 12.07 4.70
C LEU A 278 5.48 13.52 4.24
N ASN A 279 6.30 14.27 4.99
CA ASN A 279 6.55 15.71 4.88
C ASN A 279 6.55 16.22 3.41
N SER A 280 5.65 17.16 3.10
CA SER A 280 5.29 17.66 1.75
C SER A 280 6.41 18.36 0.94
N TYR A 281 7.66 18.25 1.35
CA TYR A 281 8.83 18.92 0.75
C TYR A 281 9.85 17.96 0.14
N LEU A 282 9.59 16.66 0.14
CA LEU A 282 10.52 15.66 -0.37
C LEU A 282 9.90 14.97 -1.60
N TYR A 283 10.47 15.27 -2.77
CA TYR A 283 10.05 14.84 -4.12
C TYR A 283 9.90 13.31 -4.29
N GLU A 284 10.48 12.52 -3.39
CA GLU A 284 10.49 11.06 -3.45
C GLU A 284 9.20 10.42 -2.85
N PHE A 285 8.42 11.12 -2.02
CA PHE A 285 7.26 10.52 -1.30
C PHE A 285 5.88 10.80 -1.91
N ASP A 286 5.83 11.26 -3.15
CA ASP A 286 4.57 11.44 -3.89
C ASP A 286 4.18 10.13 -4.60
N PRO A 287 2.91 9.69 -4.54
CA PRO A 287 2.44 8.52 -5.28
C PRO A 287 2.84 8.54 -6.76
N GLN A 288 3.48 7.46 -7.21
CA GLN A 288 3.87 7.27 -8.61
C GLN A 288 2.78 6.53 -9.41
N SER A 289 1.76 6.01 -8.74
CA SER A 289 0.59 5.42 -9.36
C SER A 289 -0.69 5.73 -8.59
N TYR A 290 -1.83 5.36 -9.17
CA TYR A 290 -3.04 5.12 -8.38
C TYR A 290 -2.73 4.18 -7.21
N MET A 291 -3.23 4.52 -6.03
CA MET A 291 -3.01 3.77 -4.80
C MET A 291 -4.15 2.79 -4.57
N ILE A 292 -4.05 1.94 -3.54
CA ILE A 292 -4.90 0.77 -3.37
C ILE A 292 -6.41 1.04 -3.43
N PHE A 293 -6.89 2.13 -2.80
CA PHE A 293 -8.32 2.47 -2.86
C PHE A 293 -8.72 3.07 -4.21
N ASP A 294 -7.82 3.77 -4.89
CA ASP A 294 -8.08 4.25 -6.24
C ASP A 294 -8.21 3.07 -7.20
N VAL A 295 -7.28 2.11 -7.16
CA VAL A 295 -7.27 0.92 -8.02
C VAL A 295 -8.51 0.08 -7.76
N TYR A 296 -8.83 -0.22 -6.49
CA TYR A 296 -10.04 -0.98 -6.14
C TYR A 296 -11.32 -0.34 -6.71
N VAL A 297 -11.46 0.98 -6.54
CA VAL A 297 -12.65 1.69 -7.01
C VAL A 297 -12.66 1.81 -8.52
N LEU A 298 -11.54 2.10 -9.18
CA LEU A 298 -11.43 2.12 -10.64
C LEU A 298 -11.77 0.76 -11.25
N GLN A 299 -11.31 -0.35 -10.65
CA GLN A 299 -11.66 -1.70 -11.08
C GLN A 299 -13.14 -2.01 -10.87
N ALA A 300 -13.77 -1.52 -9.81
CA ALA A 300 -15.21 -1.65 -9.64
C ALA A 300 -16.00 -0.81 -10.67
N LEU A 301 -15.51 0.38 -11.00
CA LEU A 301 -16.14 1.29 -11.95
C LEU A 301 -15.96 0.86 -13.42
N TYR A 302 -14.82 0.28 -13.77
CA TYR A 302 -14.43 0.05 -15.16
C TYR A 302 -14.04 -1.40 -15.48
N GLY A 303 -14.01 -2.27 -14.46
CA GLY A 303 -13.57 -3.66 -14.54
C GLY A 303 -12.05 -3.78 -14.48
N ALA A 304 -11.53 -4.77 -13.77
CA ALA A 304 -10.09 -5.09 -13.72
C ALA A 304 -9.55 -5.59 -15.08
N ASN A 305 -8.34 -5.18 -15.46
CA ASN A 305 -7.72 -5.62 -16.71
C ASN A 305 -7.28 -7.10 -16.62
N PRO A 306 -7.88 -8.02 -17.37
CA PRO A 306 -7.57 -9.46 -17.24
C PRO A 306 -6.28 -9.89 -17.98
N THR A 307 -5.49 -8.97 -18.51
CA THR A 307 -4.33 -9.27 -19.35
C THR A 307 -3.02 -8.64 -18.88
N THR A 308 -3.10 -7.67 -17.96
CA THR A 308 -1.92 -7.03 -17.38
C THR A 308 -1.15 -8.07 -16.56
N ASN A 309 0.09 -8.36 -16.98
CA ASN A 309 0.97 -9.33 -16.31
C ASN A 309 0.33 -10.74 -16.15
N ALA A 310 -0.54 -11.15 -17.09
CA ALA A 310 -1.30 -12.41 -16.95
C ALA A 310 -0.48 -13.72 -17.14
N GLY A 311 0.76 -13.79 -16.68
CA GLY A 311 1.60 -14.98 -16.70
C GLY A 311 2.49 -15.04 -15.45
N ASP A 312 3.39 -16.03 -15.38
CA ASP A 312 4.28 -16.17 -14.23
C ASP A 312 5.34 -15.04 -14.23
N ASP A 313 5.16 -14.04 -13.37
CA ASP A 313 5.98 -12.85 -13.32
C ASP A 313 6.90 -12.80 -12.08
N THR A 314 8.04 -12.11 -12.21
CA THR A 314 8.97 -11.89 -11.10
C THR A 314 9.23 -10.40 -10.90
N TRP A 315 8.78 -9.90 -9.76
CA TRP A 315 8.80 -8.50 -9.38
C TRP A 315 10.05 -8.19 -8.53
N ALA A 316 11.08 -7.65 -9.17
CA ALA A 316 12.29 -7.19 -8.46
C ALA A 316 12.04 -5.83 -7.80
N LEU A 317 11.75 -5.83 -6.50
CA LEU A 317 11.40 -4.65 -5.73
C LEU A 317 12.62 -4.08 -4.99
N SER A 318 12.56 -2.79 -4.67
CA SER A 318 13.61 -2.08 -3.91
C SER A 318 13.00 -1.08 -2.91
N SER A 319 13.75 -0.76 -1.85
CA SER A 319 13.36 0.16 -0.77
C SER A 319 13.67 1.64 -1.08
N LYS A 320 13.49 2.08 -2.33
CA LYS A 320 13.92 3.40 -2.84
C LYS A 320 12.88 4.50 -2.68
N GLU A 321 12.21 4.53 -1.55
CA GLU A 321 11.27 5.58 -1.17
C GLU A 321 10.17 5.80 -2.22
N VAL A 322 9.46 4.73 -2.60
CA VAL A 322 8.42 4.81 -3.64
C VAL A 322 7.06 4.39 -3.08
N TYR A 323 6.02 5.14 -3.44
CA TYR A 323 4.63 4.75 -3.24
C TYR A 323 4.02 4.34 -4.58
N GLN A 324 3.67 3.06 -4.70
CA GLN A 324 3.04 2.53 -5.90
C GLN A 324 2.13 1.35 -5.59
N THR A 325 1.26 1.04 -6.54
CA THR A 325 0.48 -0.19 -6.59
C THR A 325 0.98 -1.04 -7.74
N ILE A 326 1.18 -2.32 -7.49
CA ILE A 326 1.49 -3.32 -8.49
C ILE A 326 0.21 -4.10 -8.73
N TYR A 327 -0.12 -4.32 -9.99
CA TYR A 327 -1.26 -5.13 -10.38
C TYR A 327 -0.80 -6.30 -11.21
N ASP A 328 -1.23 -7.49 -10.81
CA ASP A 328 -1.10 -8.73 -11.55
C ASP A 328 -2.48 -9.33 -11.79
N ALA A 329 -2.77 -9.73 -13.03
CA ALA A 329 -4.08 -10.24 -13.39
C ALA A 329 -4.23 -11.74 -13.13
N SER A 330 -3.12 -12.49 -13.22
CA SER A 330 -3.08 -13.94 -13.01
C SER A 330 -1.69 -14.48 -13.30
N GLY A 331 -1.23 -15.47 -12.55
CA GLY A 331 0.04 -16.09 -12.83
C GLY A 331 0.42 -17.02 -11.70
N ASN A 332 1.71 -17.36 -11.66
CA ASN A 332 2.37 -17.77 -10.43
C ASN A 332 3.53 -16.80 -10.19
N ASP A 333 3.29 -15.82 -9.33
CA ASP A 333 4.05 -14.59 -9.27
C ASP A 333 5.01 -14.58 -8.08
N THR A 334 6.17 -13.96 -8.28
CA THR A 334 7.25 -13.93 -7.28
C THR A 334 7.67 -12.52 -6.97
N LEU A 335 7.55 -12.12 -5.70
CA LEU A 335 8.18 -10.92 -5.17
C LEU A 335 9.65 -11.21 -4.86
N ASN A 336 10.57 -10.39 -5.36
CA ASN A 336 12.00 -10.54 -5.16
C ASN A 336 12.59 -9.28 -4.53
N LEU A 337 12.97 -9.39 -3.26
CA LEU A 337 13.39 -8.27 -2.42
C LEU A 337 14.91 -8.13 -2.29
N ARG A 338 15.68 -8.77 -3.19
CA ARG A 338 17.16 -8.75 -3.13
C ARG A 338 17.79 -7.36 -3.31
N GLN A 339 17.01 -6.36 -3.71
CA GLN A 339 17.45 -4.97 -3.83
C GLN A 339 16.99 -4.09 -2.67
N PHE A 340 16.35 -4.67 -1.64
CA PHE A 340 16.12 -3.96 -0.39
C PHE A 340 17.46 -3.79 0.35
N GLU A 341 17.67 -2.60 0.90
CA GLU A 341 18.88 -2.23 1.64
C GLU A 341 18.70 -2.34 3.16
N GLN A 342 17.57 -2.93 3.58
CA GLN A 342 17.10 -3.13 4.95
C GLN A 342 16.00 -4.20 4.97
N GLY A 343 15.57 -4.62 6.16
CA GLY A 343 14.47 -5.56 6.33
C GLY A 343 13.15 -5.05 5.75
N ALA A 344 12.34 -5.99 5.26
CA ALA A 344 11.04 -5.75 4.65
C ALA A 344 9.91 -6.38 5.46
N GLN A 345 8.75 -5.74 5.45
CA GLN A 345 7.50 -6.39 5.81
C GLN A 345 6.76 -6.74 4.52
N VAL A 346 6.36 -8.00 4.41
CA VAL A 346 5.69 -8.59 3.27
C VAL A 346 4.40 -9.22 3.73
N VAL A 347 3.30 -8.85 3.09
CA VAL A 347 2.03 -9.57 3.17
C VAL A 347 1.63 -9.90 1.75
N LEU A 348 1.59 -11.18 1.39
CA LEU A 348 1.39 -11.63 -0.01
C LEU A 348 -0.04 -11.39 -0.53
N GLY A 349 -1.03 -11.25 0.34
CA GLY A 349 -2.43 -11.10 -0.04
C GLY A 349 -3.36 -11.41 1.13
N ASP A 350 -4.67 -11.25 0.94
CA ASP A 350 -5.72 -11.51 1.94
C ASP A 350 -5.75 -10.59 3.16
N ALA A 351 -4.86 -9.59 3.23
CA ALA A 351 -5.00 -8.54 4.21
C ALA A 351 -6.25 -7.71 3.90
N SER A 352 -7.17 -7.76 4.86
CA SER A 352 -8.37 -6.95 4.84
C SER A 352 -8.07 -5.56 5.41
N ILE A 353 -7.82 -4.59 4.53
CA ILE A 353 -7.44 -3.22 4.92
C ILE A 353 -8.54 -2.53 5.77
N THR A 354 -9.83 -2.85 5.55
CA THR A 354 -10.97 -2.18 6.23
C THR A 354 -11.93 -3.14 6.93
N GLY A 355 -11.52 -4.39 7.15
CA GLY A 355 -12.38 -5.44 7.74
C GLY A 355 -13.43 -6.06 6.78
N SER A 356 -13.55 -5.61 5.52
CA SER A 356 -14.37 -6.25 4.48
C SER A 356 -14.13 -5.67 3.07
N ASN A 357 -14.22 -6.53 2.06
CA ASN A 357 -14.29 -6.29 0.60
C ASN A 357 -13.01 -6.00 -0.22
N ILE A 358 -11.90 -5.59 0.40
CA ILE A 358 -10.61 -5.49 -0.30
C ILE A 358 -9.65 -6.55 0.23
N SER A 359 -9.20 -7.44 -0.66
CA SER A 359 -8.04 -8.32 -0.43
C SER A 359 -6.88 -7.71 -1.20
N ALA A 360 -5.80 -7.40 -0.48
CA ALA A 360 -4.59 -6.83 -1.04
C ALA A 360 -3.40 -7.29 -0.22
N GLY A 361 -2.24 -7.37 -0.85
CA GLY A 361 -0.97 -7.52 -0.17
C GLY A 361 -0.21 -6.20 -0.11
N TYR A 362 0.92 -6.19 0.58
CA TYR A 362 1.87 -5.08 0.51
C TYR A 362 3.31 -5.52 0.78
N VAL A 363 4.26 -4.76 0.24
CA VAL A 363 5.67 -4.80 0.62
C VAL A 363 6.11 -3.42 1.06
N THR A 364 6.68 -3.33 2.25
CA THR A 364 7.22 -2.08 2.80
C THR A 364 8.59 -2.32 3.45
N SER A 365 9.35 -1.25 3.64
CA SER A 365 10.61 -1.30 4.36
C SER A 365 10.43 -0.78 5.80
N PHE A 366 11.14 -1.38 6.77
CA PHE A 366 11.13 -0.96 8.19
C PHE A 366 11.84 0.39 8.44
N ALA A 367 11.82 1.33 7.50
CA ALA A 367 12.73 2.48 7.53
C ALA A 367 12.50 3.41 8.72
N ASN A 368 11.32 3.34 9.34
CA ASN A 368 10.99 4.20 10.45
C ASN A 368 10.11 3.44 11.44
N GLY A 369 10.47 3.49 12.74
CA GLY A 369 9.70 2.85 13.82
C GLY A 369 8.20 3.23 13.83
N LEU A 370 7.42 2.59 14.71
CA LEU A 370 5.96 2.38 14.61
C LEU A 370 5.02 3.57 14.34
N ASN A 371 5.49 4.82 14.35
CA ASN A 371 4.65 6.00 14.11
C ASN A 371 5.02 6.79 12.85
N ALA A 372 5.94 6.26 12.04
CA ALA A 372 6.32 6.89 10.80
C ALA A 372 5.77 6.07 9.63
N MET A 373 5.00 6.75 8.79
CA MET A 373 4.56 6.20 7.52
C MET A 373 5.78 5.61 6.78
N PRO A 374 5.61 4.45 6.14
CA PRO A 374 6.72 3.79 5.50
C PRO A 374 7.30 4.71 4.43
N THR A 375 8.63 4.74 4.26
CA THR A 375 9.21 5.51 3.16
C THR A 375 8.91 4.87 1.81
N THR A 376 8.73 3.55 1.78
CA THR A 376 8.42 2.76 0.59
C THR A 376 7.18 1.91 0.83
N ILE A 377 6.21 1.94 -0.07
CA ILE A 377 5.10 0.99 -0.08
C ILE A 377 4.81 0.53 -1.51
N HIS A 378 4.79 -0.79 -1.67
CA HIS A 378 4.30 -1.47 -2.86
C HIS A 378 3.01 -2.17 -2.49
N TRP A 379 1.86 -1.60 -2.84
CA TRP A 379 0.60 -2.32 -2.72
C TRP A 379 0.53 -3.42 -3.77
N LEU A 380 -0.05 -4.55 -3.42
CA LEU A 380 -0.20 -5.71 -4.30
C LEU A 380 -1.69 -5.94 -4.55
N VAL A 381 -2.10 -5.80 -5.81
CA VAL A 381 -3.46 -6.10 -6.28
C VAL A 381 -3.37 -7.28 -7.23
N GLY A 382 -4.18 -8.31 -6.98
CA GLY A 382 -4.05 -9.59 -7.65
C GLY A 382 -3.47 -10.64 -6.71
N ASP A 383 -3.20 -11.81 -7.28
CA ASP A 383 -2.67 -12.96 -6.56
C ASP A 383 -1.13 -12.94 -6.65
N PHE A 384 -0.46 -13.14 -5.52
CA PHE A 384 1.00 -13.26 -5.45
C PHE A 384 1.35 -14.46 -4.60
N GLU A 385 1.94 -15.49 -5.19
CA GLU A 385 2.13 -16.78 -4.53
C GLU A 385 3.48 -16.86 -3.82
N ASN A 386 4.50 -16.17 -4.32
CA ASN A 386 5.87 -16.46 -3.92
C ASN A 386 6.64 -15.22 -3.47
N VAL A 387 7.59 -15.41 -2.55
CA VAL A 387 8.50 -14.36 -2.10
C VAL A 387 9.91 -14.89 -1.89
N SER A 388 10.88 -14.15 -2.40
CA SER A 388 12.26 -14.17 -1.94
C SER A 388 12.52 -12.90 -1.15
N GLY A 389 12.76 -13.06 0.15
CA GLY A 389 13.18 -12.03 1.08
C GLY A 389 14.50 -11.37 0.70
N SER A 390 14.87 -10.41 1.53
CA SER A 390 16.01 -9.53 1.41
C SER A 390 17.30 -10.24 1.88
N ASN A 391 18.29 -9.49 2.39
CA ASN A 391 19.44 -10.06 3.10
C ASN A 391 19.50 -9.54 4.55
N TYR A 392 18.37 -9.07 5.05
CA TYR A 392 18.15 -8.47 6.35
C TYR A 392 16.90 -9.08 6.96
N SER A 393 16.73 -8.94 8.27
CA SER A 393 15.55 -9.43 8.99
C SER A 393 14.24 -8.94 8.38
N ASP A 394 13.50 -9.85 7.78
CA ASP A 394 12.20 -9.63 7.18
C ASP A 394 11.06 -10.15 8.06
N VAL A 395 9.86 -9.62 7.86
CA VAL A 395 8.61 -10.22 8.32
C VAL A 395 7.79 -10.60 7.10
N ILE A 396 7.49 -11.88 6.93
CA ILE A 396 6.84 -12.41 5.74
C ILE A 396 5.58 -13.16 6.12
N GLU A 397 4.43 -12.67 5.66
CA GLU A 397 3.12 -13.30 5.83
C GLU A 397 2.62 -13.89 4.50
N SER A 398 2.36 -15.19 4.53
CA SER A 398 1.70 -15.95 3.46
C SER A 398 0.26 -15.49 3.24
N ASN A 399 -0.34 -15.80 2.09
CA ASN A 399 -1.78 -15.63 1.88
C ASN A 399 -2.50 -16.99 1.92
N SER A 400 -3.74 -17.07 1.44
CA SER A 400 -4.50 -18.32 1.41
C SER A 400 -4.16 -19.25 0.23
N LEU A 401 -3.26 -18.84 -0.66
CA LEU A 401 -2.82 -19.61 -1.81
C LEU A 401 -1.69 -20.59 -1.42
N VAL A 402 -1.23 -21.39 -2.37
CA VAL A 402 -0.04 -22.22 -2.19
C VAL A 402 1.19 -21.32 -2.30
N ASN A 403 1.88 -21.07 -1.18
CA ASN A 403 3.00 -20.13 -1.18
C ASN A 403 4.37 -20.82 -1.24
N ILE A 404 5.33 -20.22 -1.96
CA ILE A 404 6.76 -20.55 -1.87
C ILE A 404 7.50 -19.36 -1.25
N ILE A 405 8.01 -19.57 -0.03
CA ILE A 405 8.67 -18.53 0.77
C ILE A 405 10.14 -18.87 0.92
N ASN A 406 11.01 -17.89 0.68
CA ASN A 406 12.45 -17.93 0.95
C ASN A 406 12.83 -16.67 1.73
N GLY A 407 12.97 -16.76 3.06
CA GLY A 407 13.35 -15.61 3.93
C GLY A 407 14.76 -15.11 3.61
N ALA A 408 15.63 -16.08 3.37
CA ALA A 408 16.93 -16.01 2.75
C ALA A 408 18.11 -15.60 3.63
N GLY A 409 18.15 -14.41 4.20
CA GLY A 409 19.25 -14.07 5.08
C GLY A 409 18.91 -12.88 5.95
N GLY A 410 19.44 -12.87 7.16
CA GLY A 410 18.88 -12.05 8.23
C GLY A 410 18.15 -12.95 9.22
N ASP A 411 17.79 -12.43 10.39
CA ASP A 411 16.96 -13.17 11.34
C ASP A 411 15.49 -12.89 10.95
N ASP A 412 14.85 -13.81 10.23
CA ASP A 412 13.55 -13.60 9.59
C ASP A 412 12.39 -14.14 10.44
N LEU A 413 11.24 -13.45 10.39
CA LEU A 413 9.96 -13.95 10.91
C LEU A 413 9.07 -14.35 9.73
N VAL A 414 8.78 -15.64 9.59
CA VAL A 414 7.86 -16.16 8.59
C VAL A 414 6.57 -16.59 9.26
N ILE A 415 5.43 -16.12 8.74
CA ILE A 415 4.09 -16.44 9.19
C ILE A 415 3.37 -17.19 8.08
N SER A 416 3.05 -18.46 8.33
CA SER A 416 2.24 -19.30 7.44
C SER A 416 0.81 -19.40 7.94
N SER A 417 -0.14 -19.15 7.04
CA SER A 417 -1.57 -19.29 7.27
C SER A 417 -2.01 -20.75 7.27
N ALA A 418 -1.19 -21.66 6.73
CA ALA A 418 -1.50 -23.08 6.48
C ALA A 418 -2.88 -23.32 5.82
N VAL A 419 -3.38 -22.35 5.04
CA VAL A 419 -4.57 -22.49 4.20
C VAL A 419 -4.20 -23.05 2.83
N GLY A 420 -3.00 -22.77 2.35
CA GLY A 420 -2.36 -23.41 1.20
C GLY A 420 -1.32 -24.45 1.63
N ASN A 421 -0.87 -25.26 0.67
CA ASN A 421 0.22 -26.21 0.89
C ASN A 421 1.59 -25.52 0.73
N ASP A 422 1.99 -24.77 1.74
CA ASP A 422 3.14 -23.87 1.66
C ASP A 422 4.49 -24.62 1.67
N THR A 423 5.47 -24.08 0.94
CA THR A 423 6.87 -24.50 0.99
C THR A 423 7.74 -23.35 1.45
N ILE A 424 8.46 -23.55 2.56
CA ILE A 424 9.20 -22.50 3.26
C ILE A 424 10.68 -22.90 3.36
N SER A 425 11.55 -21.98 2.97
CA SER A 425 12.97 -21.93 3.30
C SER A 425 13.16 -20.70 4.17
N LEU A 426 13.60 -20.88 5.41
CA LEU A 426 13.85 -19.78 6.34
C LEU A 426 15.12 -19.02 5.92
N GLY A 427 16.14 -19.75 5.46
CA GLY A 427 17.37 -19.17 4.96
C GLY A 427 18.48 -19.15 6.02
N ALA A 428 19.24 -18.07 6.06
CA ALA A 428 20.42 -17.95 6.92
C ALA A 428 20.19 -16.89 8.01
N GLY A 429 20.02 -17.34 9.24
CA GLY A 429 19.85 -16.47 10.40
C GLY A 429 19.46 -17.28 11.62
N ASN A 430 18.96 -16.59 12.64
CA ASN A 430 18.16 -17.22 13.69
C ASN A 430 16.70 -16.92 13.38
N ASP A 431 16.09 -17.78 12.58
CA ASP A 431 14.78 -17.51 12.01
C ASP A 431 13.65 -17.99 12.92
N THR A 432 12.48 -17.39 12.80
CA THR A 432 11.28 -17.76 13.55
C THR A 432 10.13 -18.06 12.59
N LEU A 433 9.53 -19.23 12.73
CA LEU A 433 8.37 -19.66 11.95
C LEU A 433 7.11 -19.71 12.81
N HIS A 434 6.10 -18.91 12.47
CA HIS A 434 4.76 -19.00 13.04
C HIS A 434 3.85 -19.76 12.08
N ILE A 435 3.14 -20.77 12.56
CA ILE A 435 2.19 -21.55 11.78
C ILE A 435 0.81 -21.42 12.42
N TYR A 436 -0.15 -20.87 11.68
CA TYR A 436 -1.56 -20.87 12.06
C TYR A 436 -2.26 -22.05 11.40
N THR A 437 -2.79 -22.99 12.17
CA THR A 437 -3.31 -24.24 11.62
C THR A 437 -4.68 -24.04 10.95
N HIS A 438 -4.78 -24.43 9.68
CA HIS A 438 -6.02 -24.37 8.87
C HIS A 438 -6.24 -25.62 7.98
N GLY A 439 -5.59 -26.73 8.33
CA GLY A 439 -5.84 -28.05 7.77
C GLY A 439 -5.04 -28.42 6.51
N GLN A 440 -4.10 -27.58 6.07
CA GLN A 440 -3.17 -27.91 4.97
C GLN A 440 -1.76 -28.23 5.46
N GLN A 441 -0.89 -28.67 4.55
CA GLN A 441 0.49 -29.01 4.87
C GLN A 441 1.43 -27.82 4.70
N VAL A 442 2.34 -27.60 5.65
CA VAL A 442 3.46 -26.67 5.55
C VAL A 442 4.75 -27.47 5.48
N THR A 443 5.55 -27.30 4.43
CA THR A 443 6.84 -27.97 4.27
C THR A 443 7.98 -26.98 4.51
N VAL A 444 8.84 -27.25 5.49
CA VAL A 444 10.01 -26.44 5.85
C VAL A 444 11.27 -27.19 5.43
N THR A 445 12.07 -26.57 4.57
CA THR A 445 13.11 -27.27 3.79
C THR A 445 14.53 -27.16 4.35
N ASP A 446 14.79 -26.22 5.25
CA ASP A 446 16.14 -25.88 5.74
C ASP A 446 16.21 -25.52 7.23
N PHE A 447 15.24 -25.99 8.02
CA PHE A 447 15.17 -25.69 9.46
C PHE A 447 16.43 -26.14 10.20
N SER A 448 17.10 -25.19 10.83
CA SER A 448 18.37 -25.37 11.53
C SER A 448 18.14 -25.50 13.04
N VAL A 449 18.23 -26.74 13.54
CA VAL A 449 18.04 -27.04 14.96
C VAL A 449 19.04 -26.28 15.83
N GLY A 450 18.52 -25.51 16.80
CA GLY A 450 19.31 -24.75 17.77
C GLY A 450 19.63 -23.31 17.35
N THR A 451 19.28 -22.92 16.12
CA THR A 451 19.25 -21.50 15.67
C THR A 451 17.82 -21.07 15.44
N ASP A 452 17.05 -21.88 14.69
CA ASP A 452 15.72 -21.53 14.25
C ASP A 452 14.69 -21.94 15.29
N LYS A 453 13.58 -21.22 15.30
CA LYS A 453 12.44 -21.42 16.20
C LYS A 453 11.17 -21.60 15.41
N TYR A 454 10.21 -22.31 15.98
CA TYR A 454 8.88 -22.39 15.43
C TYR A 454 7.83 -22.32 16.54
N LEU A 455 6.69 -21.72 16.23
CA LEU A 455 5.49 -21.68 17.07
C LEU A 455 4.29 -22.13 16.23
N VAL A 456 3.40 -22.90 16.85
CA VAL A 456 2.18 -23.40 16.20
C VAL A 456 0.98 -22.89 16.98
N PHE A 457 0.10 -22.20 16.26
CA PHE A 457 -1.12 -21.59 16.73
C PHE A 457 -2.32 -22.27 16.08
N ASP A 458 -3.43 -22.37 16.80
CA ASP A 458 -4.69 -22.76 16.17
C ASP A 458 -5.28 -21.61 15.33
N ALA A 459 -6.34 -21.91 14.58
CA ALA A 459 -7.06 -20.93 13.76
C ALA A 459 -7.63 -19.73 14.55
N SER A 460 -7.77 -19.83 15.87
CA SER A 460 -8.19 -18.73 16.76
C SER A 460 -7.03 -17.89 17.29
N VAL A 461 -5.79 -18.13 16.82
CA VAL A 461 -4.56 -17.46 17.27
C VAL A 461 -4.16 -17.87 18.70
N ASP A 462 -4.72 -18.98 19.22
CA ASP A 462 -4.31 -19.53 20.50
C ASP A 462 -3.18 -20.56 20.32
N TYR A 463 -2.26 -20.66 21.29
CA TYR A 463 -1.24 -21.70 21.25
C TYR A 463 -1.86 -23.09 21.26
N ILE A 464 -1.36 -23.96 20.38
CA ILE A 464 -1.79 -25.36 20.38
C ILE A 464 -1.17 -26.07 21.59
N SER A 465 -2.02 -26.63 22.47
CA SER A 465 -1.55 -27.33 23.65
C SER A 465 -0.83 -28.63 23.29
N GLU A 466 0.00 -29.15 24.20
CA GLU A 466 0.78 -30.39 23.99
C GLU A 466 -0.07 -31.64 23.67
N GLY A 467 -1.39 -31.58 23.90
CA GLY A 467 -2.34 -32.64 23.56
C GLY A 467 -3.00 -32.51 22.18
N ASP A 468 -2.86 -31.37 21.52
CA ASP A 468 -3.59 -31.01 20.30
C ASP A 468 -2.77 -31.21 19.02
N TYR A 469 -1.49 -31.56 19.16
CA TYR A 469 -0.62 -32.00 18.08
C TYR A 469 0.24 -33.22 18.45
N THR A 470 0.77 -33.91 17.45
CA THR A 470 1.77 -34.98 17.62
C THR A 470 3.02 -34.66 16.82
N ILE A 471 4.20 -34.82 17.44
CA ILE A 471 5.49 -34.73 16.73
C ILE A 471 6.05 -36.13 16.51
N THR A 472 6.36 -36.46 15.26
CA THR A 472 6.88 -37.78 14.88
C THR A 472 8.09 -37.64 13.97
N GLN A 473 9.18 -38.34 14.29
CA GLN A 473 10.28 -38.55 13.35
C GLN A 473 9.87 -39.60 12.31
N VAL A 474 9.94 -39.24 11.03
CA VAL A 474 9.62 -40.11 9.88
C VAL A 474 10.85 -40.19 8.98
N GLY A 475 11.70 -41.18 9.21
CA GLY A 475 12.99 -41.24 8.51
C GLY A 475 13.89 -40.09 8.95
N ASP A 476 14.40 -39.31 8.00
CA ASP A 476 15.23 -38.13 8.25
C ASP A 476 14.39 -36.86 8.47
N ASP A 477 13.06 -36.95 8.34
CA ASP A 477 12.14 -35.81 8.45
C ASP A 477 11.37 -35.81 9.79
N VAL A 478 10.83 -34.66 10.17
CA VAL A 478 9.94 -34.50 11.33
C VAL A 478 8.59 -34.00 10.88
N VAL A 479 7.53 -34.63 11.39
CA VAL A 479 6.14 -34.25 11.11
C VAL A 479 5.46 -33.82 12.40
N ILE A 480 4.91 -32.61 12.41
CA ILE A 480 3.95 -32.13 13.41
C ILE A 480 2.56 -32.27 12.80
N SER A 481 1.69 -33.07 13.42
CA SER A 481 0.30 -33.22 12.98
C SER A 481 -0.62 -32.59 14.00
N ALA A 482 -1.33 -31.53 13.62
CA ALA A 482 -2.35 -30.87 14.44
C ALA A 482 -3.71 -31.57 14.31
N SER A 483 -4.56 -31.40 15.32
CA SER A 483 -5.88 -32.03 15.38
C SER A 483 -6.86 -31.58 14.29
N ASP A 484 -6.66 -30.39 13.71
CA ASP A 484 -7.46 -29.85 12.61
C ASP A 484 -7.08 -30.38 11.22
N GLY A 485 -6.04 -31.22 11.15
CA GLY A 485 -5.51 -31.82 9.93
C GLY A 485 -4.28 -31.12 9.36
N THR A 486 -3.82 -30.02 9.96
CA THR A 486 -2.58 -29.35 9.55
C THR A 486 -1.38 -30.26 9.79
N GLU A 487 -0.49 -30.35 8.80
CA GLU A 487 0.76 -31.08 8.93
C GLU A 487 1.94 -30.15 8.66
N VAL A 488 2.89 -30.05 9.60
CA VAL A 488 4.14 -29.32 9.40
C VAL A 488 5.26 -30.34 9.22
N LEU A 489 5.82 -30.39 8.02
CA LEU A 489 6.92 -31.27 7.64
C LEU A 489 8.22 -30.48 7.67
N PHE A 490 9.13 -30.81 8.57
CA PHE A 490 10.52 -30.34 8.56
C PHE A 490 11.39 -31.39 7.86
N GLU A 491 11.92 -31.05 6.68
CA GLU A 491 12.74 -31.96 5.89
C GLU A 491 14.16 -32.08 6.46
N ASN A 492 14.74 -33.28 6.40
CA ASN A 492 16.13 -33.58 6.79
C ASN A 492 16.53 -33.01 8.17
N THR A 493 15.58 -32.96 9.09
CA THR A 493 15.69 -32.34 10.40
C THR A 493 15.54 -33.42 11.46
N ASP A 494 16.51 -33.51 12.37
CA ASP A 494 16.34 -34.31 13.60
C ASP A 494 15.27 -33.66 14.48
N VAL A 495 14.45 -34.43 15.21
CA VAL A 495 13.40 -33.90 16.12
C VAL A 495 13.89 -32.62 16.79
N PRO A 496 13.32 -31.45 16.43
CA PRO A 496 13.70 -30.20 17.05
C PRO A 496 13.57 -30.40 18.56
N GLN A 497 14.63 -30.13 19.30
CA GLN A 497 14.46 -29.91 20.74
C GLN A 497 13.36 -28.86 20.86
N ARG A 498 12.32 -29.14 21.67
CA ARG A 498 11.34 -28.11 22.00
C ARG A 498 12.11 -26.92 22.56
N TYR A 499 12.29 -25.88 21.75
CA TYR A 499 12.76 -24.59 22.22
C TYR A 499 11.51 -23.78 22.59
N PHE A 500 10.79 -24.26 23.61
CA PHE A 500 10.27 -23.30 24.56
C PHE A 500 11.52 -22.68 25.19
N THR A 501 11.68 -21.37 25.06
CA THR A 501 12.58 -20.65 25.96
C THR A 501 12.17 -21.05 27.37
N GLY A 502 13.09 -21.64 28.12
CA GLY A 502 12.87 -21.97 29.53
C GLY A 502 12.35 -23.38 29.80
N ASP A 503 13.11 -24.09 30.61
CA ASP A 503 12.61 -25.10 31.55
C ASP A 503 11.57 -24.42 32.47
N PHE A 504 10.33 -24.28 31.99
CA PHE A 504 9.21 -23.82 32.80
C PHE A 504 8.63 -25.02 33.53
N ASP A 505 8.94 -25.13 34.82
CA ASP A 505 8.18 -25.94 35.76
C ASP A 505 6.67 -25.56 35.66
N ASN A 506 5.88 -26.32 34.89
CA ASN A 506 4.40 -26.37 34.91
C ASN A 506 3.56 -25.10 34.65
N TYR A 507 4.12 -23.99 34.19
CA TYR A 507 3.35 -22.77 33.93
C TYR A 507 3.59 -22.30 32.50
N SER A 508 2.69 -22.65 31.59
CA SER A 508 2.87 -22.54 30.14
C SER A 508 1.68 -21.89 29.43
N ASP A 509 1.08 -20.86 30.01
CA ASP A 509 0.02 -20.11 29.32
C ASP A 509 0.03 -18.63 29.75
N GLU A 510 0.88 -17.85 29.09
CA GLU A 510 0.99 -16.41 29.28
C GLU A 510 0.68 -15.73 27.94
N PHE A 511 -0.34 -14.87 27.90
CA PHE A 511 -0.63 -14.05 26.72
C PHE A 511 -1.07 -12.66 27.12
N VAL A 512 -0.69 -11.69 26.28
CA VAL A 512 -1.16 -10.31 26.37
C VAL A 512 -1.95 -9.98 25.11
N TYR A 513 -3.18 -9.50 25.28
CA TYR A 513 -3.91 -8.85 24.19
C TYR A 513 -3.83 -7.35 24.39
N TYR A 514 -3.54 -6.60 23.33
CA TYR A 514 -3.45 -5.15 23.39
C TYR A 514 -4.23 -4.49 22.26
N ASP A 515 -5.12 -3.56 22.61
CA ASP A 515 -5.99 -2.85 21.67
C ASP A 515 -5.98 -1.35 21.99
N THR A 516 -5.23 -0.61 21.17
CA THR A 516 -5.12 0.86 21.23
C THR A 516 -6.46 1.54 20.97
N GLY A 517 -7.28 0.98 20.07
CA GLY A 517 -8.58 1.53 19.70
C GLY A 517 -9.62 1.40 20.80
N LYS A 518 -9.51 0.37 21.64
CA LYS A 518 -10.38 0.15 22.82
C LYS A 518 -9.78 0.66 24.14
N MET A 519 -8.52 1.10 24.13
CA MET A 519 -7.75 1.52 25.31
C MET A 519 -7.64 0.41 26.36
N THR A 520 -7.46 -0.83 25.92
CA THR A 520 -7.43 -2.01 26.80
C THR A 520 -6.19 -2.85 26.55
N PHE A 521 -5.58 -3.35 27.63
CA PHE A 521 -4.75 -4.54 27.56
C PHE A 521 -5.33 -5.63 28.47
N GLU A 522 -5.17 -6.87 28.05
CA GLU A 522 -5.58 -8.04 28.81
C GLU A 522 -4.34 -8.85 29.12
N LEU A 523 -4.11 -9.11 30.40
CA LEU A 523 -3.03 -9.96 30.87
C LEU A 523 -3.63 -11.28 31.35
N SER A 524 -3.14 -12.39 30.82
CA SER A 524 -3.40 -13.73 31.36
C SER A 524 -2.07 -14.35 31.72
N ILE A 525 -1.88 -14.61 33.02
CA ILE A 525 -0.73 -15.34 33.54
C ILE A 525 -1.29 -16.51 34.33
N THR A 526 -1.01 -17.73 33.89
CA THR A 526 -1.44 -18.93 34.62
C THR A 526 -0.31 -19.46 35.49
N GLY A 527 -0.65 -20.03 36.65
CA GLY A 527 0.34 -20.73 37.47
C GLY A 527 1.09 -19.88 38.49
N PHE A 528 0.91 -18.57 38.43
CA PHE A 528 1.44 -17.66 39.44
C PHE A 528 0.40 -17.44 40.54
N ASN A 529 0.64 -18.04 41.71
CA ASN A 529 -0.23 -17.86 42.88
C ASN A 529 -0.51 -16.38 43.21
N TYR A 530 0.43 -15.47 42.89
CA TYR A 530 0.23 -14.03 43.10
C TYR A 530 -0.72 -13.39 42.08
N PHE A 531 -0.74 -13.86 40.84
CA PHE A 531 -1.70 -13.38 39.83
C PHE A 531 -3.13 -13.79 40.22
N ASP A 532 -3.34 -15.04 40.63
CA ASP A 532 -4.64 -15.51 41.12
C ASP A 532 -5.15 -14.70 42.31
N LEU A 533 -4.25 -14.30 43.22
CA LEU A 533 -4.60 -13.44 44.36
C LEU A 533 -4.99 -12.03 43.93
N ILE A 534 -4.32 -11.47 42.91
CA ILE A 534 -4.67 -10.17 42.34
C ILE A 534 -6.03 -10.22 41.63
N VAL A 535 -6.28 -11.24 40.82
CA VAL A 535 -7.59 -11.46 40.13
C VAL A 535 -8.72 -11.63 41.14
N ALA A 536 -8.48 -12.38 42.22
CA ALA A 536 -9.46 -12.56 43.30
C ALA A 536 -9.79 -11.23 44.01
N ASP A 537 -8.78 -10.39 44.26
CA ASP A 537 -8.94 -9.08 44.89
C ASP A 537 -9.79 -8.15 44.00
N VAL A 538 -9.52 -8.10 42.70
CA VAL A 538 -10.33 -7.34 41.72
C VAL A 538 -11.78 -7.83 41.69
N THR A 539 -11.99 -9.15 41.66
CA THR A 539 -13.33 -9.76 41.69
C THR A 539 -14.07 -9.45 43.00
N SER A 540 -13.35 -9.28 44.10
CA SER A 540 -13.90 -8.93 45.40
C SER A 540 -14.19 -7.43 45.58
N GLY A 541 -13.76 -6.58 44.64
CA GLY A 541 -14.00 -5.13 44.62
C GLY A 541 -13.02 -4.31 45.47
N THR A 542 -11.81 -4.81 45.73
CA THR A 542 -10.72 -4.04 46.33
C THR A 542 -9.92 -3.36 45.21
N ASN A 543 -10.03 -2.03 45.10
CA ASN A 543 -9.63 -1.28 43.90
C ASN A 543 -8.20 -0.74 43.89
N ASP A 544 -7.31 -1.23 44.74
CA ASP A 544 -5.91 -0.77 44.75
C ASP A 544 -5.06 -1.57 43.74
N LEU A 545 -5.64 -1.87 42.57
CA LEU A 545 -4.91 -2.49 41.47
C LEU A 545 -4.08 -1.43 40.75
N LYS A 546 -2.82 -1.75 40.52
CA LYS A 546 -1.89 -0.97 39.72
C LYS A 546 -1.29 -1.82 38.63
N TYR A 547 -0.79 -1.18 37.60
CA TYR A 547 0.00 -1.83 36.56
C TYR A 547 1.22 -1.00 36.19
N ALA A 548 2.21 -1.64 35.59
CA ALA A 548 3.38 -0.99 35.05
C ALA A 548 3.75 -1.62 33.70
N ILE A 549 4.27 -0.79 32.82
CA ILE A 549 4.71 -1.18 31.49
C ILE A 549 6.16 -0.73 31.31
N THR A 550 7.05 -1.63 30.92
CA THR A 550 8.49 -1.34 30.77
C THR A 550 8.96 -1.60 29.34
N TYR A 551 9.74 -0.68 28.77
CA TYR A 551 10.11 -0.66 27.34
C TYR A 551 11.59 -0.92 27.04
N THR A 552 12.42 -0.89 28.07
CA THR A 552 13.83 -1.30 27.97
C THR A 552 13.90 -2.73 28.45
N ASN A 553 14.76 -3.57 27.86
CA ASN A 553 15.24 -4.81 28.48
C ASN A 553 15.61 -4.53 29.93
N ILE A 554 14.67 -4.68 30.85
CA ILE A 554 14.98 -4.91 32.24
C ILE A 554 15.21 -6.41 32.23
N GLU A 555 16.46 -6.78 31.97
CA GLU A 555 16.92 -8.17 31.82
C GLU A 555 16.37 -9.06 32.97
N THR A 556 15.23 -9.70 32.75
CA THR A 556 14.60 -10.66 33.67
C THR A 556 15.15 -12.08 33.46
N GLU A 557 15.75 -12.36 32.29
CA GLU A 557 16.16 -13.72 31.92
C GLU A 557 17.67 -13.94 31.66
N ASP A 558 18.57 -12.96 31.86
CA ASP A 558 20.02 -13.26 31.91
C ASP A 558 20.37 -13.90 33.27
N PRO A 559 20.80 -15.17 33.32
CA PRO A 559 21.13 -15.87 34.58
C PRO A 559 22.31 -15.25 35.37
N ARG A 560 22.93 -14.16 34.89
CA ARG A 560 23.98 -13.41 35.59
C ARG A 560 23.45 -12.23 36.42
N PHE A 561 22.19 -11.84 36.31
CA PHE A 561 21.60 -10.70 37.03
C PHE A 561 20.21 -11.04 37.61
N VAL A 562 20.13 -11.18 38.94
CA VAL A 562 18.89 -11.52 39.69
C VAL A 562 18.52 -10.34 40.59
N SER A 563 17.33 -9.73 40.40
CA SER A 563 16.40 -9.19 41.43
C SER A 563 15.65 -7.91 41.01
N ASN A 564 14.52 -8.02 40.31
CA ASN A 564 13.53 -6.93 40.23
C ASN A 564 12.70 -6.89 41.53
N SER A 565 12.31 -5.70 41.96
CA SER A 565 11.49 -5.42 43.14
C SER A 565 10.34 -4.50 42.79
N TYR A 566 9.29 -4.49 43.62
CA TYR A 566 8.13 -3.59 43.44
C TYR A 566 8.53 -2.12 43.20
N ASN A 567 9.65 -1.64 43.78
CA ASN A 567 10.07 -0.25 43.66
C ASN A 567 10.79 0.08 42.35
N ASP A 568 11.05 -0.91 41.51
CA ASP A 568 11.73 -0.72 40.22
C ASP A 568 10.77 -0.32 39.10
N PHE A 569 9.45 -0.30 39.40
CA PHE A 569 8.39 0.00 38.44
C PHE A 569 7.67 1.32 38.76
N ASP A 570 7.38 2.08 37.70
CA ASP A 570 6.51 3.25 37.76
C ASP A 570 5.05 2.80 37.66
N TRP A 571 4.44 2.50 38.81
CA TRP A 571 3.07 1.98 38.89
C TRP A 571 2.00 3.04 38.57
N ILE A 572 1.05 2.66 37.72
CA ILE A 572 -0.12 3.42 37.30
C ILE A 572 -1.37 2.79 37.93
N ASP A 573 -2.30 3.61 38.41
CA ASP A 573 -3.55 3.14 39.01
C ASP A 573 -4.51 2.60 37.94
N ALA A 574 -4.95 1.34 38.08
CA ALA A 574 -5.84 0.68 37.13
C ALA A 574 -7.32 0.98 37.45
N GLU A 575 -7.73 2.25 37.29
CA GLU A 575 -9.06 2.76 37.71
C GLU A 575 -10.24 2.00 37.08
N PHE A 576 -10.05 1.45 35.87
CA PHE A 576 -11.06 0.67 35.14
C PHE A 576 -10.55 -0.72 34.80
N SER A 577 -10.27 -1.50 35.85
CA SER A 577 -9.94 -2.93 35.72
C SER A 577 -11.17 -3.81 35.92
N SER A 578 -11.17 -4.93 35.21
CA SER A 578 -12.18 -5.98 35.35
C SER A 578 -11.55 -7.34 35.11
N THR A 579 -12.26 -8.39 35.48
CA THR A 579 -11.88 -9.74 35.08
C THR A 579 -12.75 -10.20 33.93
N ALA A 580 -12.16 -10.92 32.99
CA ALA A 580 -12.88 -11.60 31.92
C ALA A 580 -12.56 -13.09 31.95
N VAL A 581 -13.37 -13.88 31.25
CA VAL A 581 -13.06 -15.29 31.02
C VAL A 581 -12.82 -15.49 29.54
N ARG A 582 -11.59 -15.84 29.17
CA ARG A 582 -11.20 -16.17 27.80
C ARG A 582 -10.80 -17.64 27.77
N ASN A 583 -11.47 -18.43 26.92
CA ASN A 583 -11.20 -19.87 26.77
C ASN A 583 -11.22 -20.67 28.10
N GLY A 584 -12.10 -20.27 29.03
CA GLY A 584 -12.25 -20.92 30.34
C GLY A 584 -11.23 -20.51 31.40
N ARG A 585 -10.37 -19.51 31.11
CA ARG A 585 -9.38 -18.95 32.04
C ARG A 585 -9.76 -17.53 32.45
N GLU A 586 -9.54 -17.19 33.71
CA GLU A 586 -9.72 -15.82 34.20
C GLU A 586 -8.55 -14.95 33.73
N THR A 587 -8.87 -13.80 33.13
CA THR A 587 -7.92 -12.80 32.66
C THR A 587 -8.16 -11.48 33.37
N LEU A 588 -7.10 -10.68 33.49
CA LEU A 588 -7.18 -9.34 34.02
C LEU A 588 -7.24 -8.35 32.86
N VAL A 589 -8.36 -7.65 32.71
CA VAL A 589 -8.58 -6.62 31.69
C VAL A 589 -8.35 -5.27 32.34
N ILE A 590 -7.39 -4.51 31.82
CA ILE A 590 -7.06 -3.18 32.29
C ILE A 590 -7.40 -2.19 31.19
N GLN A 591 -8.32 -1.28 31.50
CA GLN A 591 -8.67 -0.16 30.63
C GLN A 591 -8.07 1.13 31.18
N ASP A 592 -7.23 1.78 30.39
CA ASP A 592 -6.59 3.03 30.79
C ASP A 592 -6.31 3.90 29.56
N ILE A 593 -6.65 5.18 29.66
CA ILE A 593 -6.43 6.17 28.59
C ILE A 593 -4.94 6.40 28.31
N GLY A 594 -4.05 6.19 29.28
CA GLY A 594 -2.60 6.27 29.09
C GLY A 594 -2.07 5.16 28.18
N LEU A 595 -2.86 4.11 27.95
CA LEU A 595 -2.51 3.06 27.00
C LEU A 595 -2.51 3.56 25.55
N SER A 596 -3.27 4.60 25.20
CA SER A 596 -3.20 5.18 23.85
C SER A 596 -1.91 5.95 23.59
N ASP A 597 -1.17 6.28 24.65
CA ASP A 597 0.07 7.06 24.58
C ASP A 597 1.33 6.17 24.65
N LEU A 598 1.18 4.83 24.71
CA LEU A 598 2.31 3.90 24.71
C LEU A 598 3.05 3.94 23.37
N ASP A 599 4.33 4.29 23.41
CA ASP A 599 5.18 4.39 22.23
C ASP A 599 5.93 3.08 21.99
N LEU A 600 5.32 2.17 21.21
CA LEU A 600 5.83 0.81 20.99
C LEU A 600 6.89 0.71 19.86
N THR A 601 7.62 1.78 19.58
CA THR A 601 8.34 2.13 18.33
C THR A 601 9.44 1.21 17.76
N ASN A 602 9.72 0.02 18.31
CA ASN A 602 10.69 -0.93 17.71
C ASN A 602 10.06 -2.20 17.10
N ASN A 603 10.67 -2.69 16.01
CA ASN A 603 10.29 -3.82 15.14
C ASN A 603 9.95 -5.14 15.86
N ALA A 604 10.55 -5.34 17.03
CA ALA A 604 10.19 -6.33 18.03
C ALA A 604 10.56 -5.68 19.36
N THR A 605 9.57 -5.27 20.15
CA THR A 605 9.81 -4.61 21.44
C THR A 605 9.54 -5.60 22.55
N TYR A 606 10.59 -5.95 23.31
CA TYR A 606 10.39 -6.62 24.60
C TYR A 606 9.73 -5.63 25.55
N ILE A 607 8.48 -5.92 25.90
CA ILE A 607 7.66 -5.15 26.81
C ILE A 607 7.38 -5.99 28.03
N GLY A 608 7.62 -5.41 29.21
CA GLY A 608 7.18 -6.03 30.45
C GLY A 608 5.81 -5.51 30.84
N PHE A 609 4.85 -6.40 31.07
CA PHE A 609 3.55 -6.07 31.63
C PHE A 609 3.46 -6.60 33.06
N TYR A 610 3.35 -5.67 34.02
CA TYR A 610 3.30 -5.97 35.44
C TYR A 610 2.01 -5.46 36.05
N VAL A 611 1.47 -6.21 37.01
CA VAL A 611 0.29 -5.86 37.79
C VAL A 611 0.56 -6.07 39.27
N ALA A 612 -0.01 -5.22 40.10
CA ALA A 612 0.16 -5.27 41.53
C ALA A 612 -1.09 -4.83 42.29
N ASN A 613 -1.19 -5.29 43.52
CA ASN A 613 -2.10 -4.74 44.51
C ASN A 613 -1.32 -4.36 45.78
N GLU A 614 -2.02 -4.05 46.88
CA GLU A 614 -1.37 -3.66 48.15
C GLU A 614 -0.35 -4.70 48.69
N ASN A 615 -0.52 -5.98 48.34
CA ASN A 615 0.19 -7.09 48.96
C ASN A 615 1.08 -7.89 48.00
N TYR A 616 0.77 -7.88 46.71
CA TYR A 616 1.36 -8.75 45.70
C TYR A 616 1.66 -7.98 44.43
N TRP A 617 2.67 -8.43 43.69
CA TRP A 617 2.92 -8.01 42.32
C TRP A 617 3.41 -9.21 41.51
N VAL A 618 3.10 -9.18 40.22
CA VAL A 618 3.46 -10.21 39.24
C VAL A 618 3.48 -9.54 37.87
N GLY A 619 4.26 -10.05 36.95
CA GLY A 619 4.27 -9.60 35.57
C GLY A 619 5.21 -10.44 34.77
N GLU A 620 5.16 -10.24 33.47
CA GLU A 620 5.97 -11.00 32.53
C GLU A 620 6.39 -10.15 31.33
N ASP A 621 7.45 -10.58 30.65
CA ASP A 621 7.98 -9.89 29.49
C ASP A 621 7.51 -10.59 28.19
N PHE A 622 7.06 -9.78 27.23
CA PHE A 622 6.50 -10.23 25.96
C PHE A 622 7.26 -9.56 24.82
N MET A 623 7.35 -10.22 23.67
CA MET A 623 7.83 -9.58 22.45
C MET A 623 6.61 -9.06 21.68
N LEU A 624 6.52 -7.75 21.42
CA LEU A 624 5.48 -7.20 20.56
C LEU A 624 6.03 -6.92 19.17
N VAL A 625 5.36 -7.46 18.14
CA VAL A 625 5.60 -7.15 16.73
C VAL A 625 4.42 -6.33 16.20
N ALA A 626 4.71 -5.14 15.66
CA ALA A 626 3.69 -4.24 15.14
C ALA A 626 3.39 -4.48 13.66
N LEU A 627 2.11 -4.41 13.31
CA LEU A 627 1.60 -4.51 11.95
C LEU A 627 1.28 -3.12 11.38
N ALA A 628 1.29 -2.98 10.05
CA ALA A 628 1.12 -1.70 9.36
C ALA A 628 -0.29 -1.07 9.54
N ASP A 629 -1.26 -1.82 10.07
CA ASP A 629 -2.62 -1.39 10.37
C ASP A 629 -2.83 -0.96 11.84
N ASN A 630 -1.73 -0.74 12.58
CA ASN A 630 -1.70 -0.45 14.03
C ASN A 630 -2.23 -1.59 14.93
N THR A 631 -2.24 -2.83 14.44
CA THR A 631 -2.43 -4.02 15.28
C THR A 631 -1.07 -4.62 15.69
N PHE A 632 -1.07 -5.52 16.68
CA PHE A 632 0.14 -6.15 17.22
C PHE A 632 -0.05 -7.66 17.32
N ILE A 633 1.02 -8.41 17.06
CA ILE A 633 1.13 -9.83 17.38
C ILE A 633 2.14 -9.96 18.53
N VAL A 634 1.78 -10.72 19.56
CA VAL A 634 2.66 -11.14 20.67
C VAL A 634 3.38 -12.43 20.30
#